data_AF-A0A7Y4X202-F1
#
_entry.id   AF-A0A7Y4X202-F1
#
_cell.length_a   1.000
_cell.length_b   1.000
_cell.length_c   1.000
_cell.angle_alpha   90.00
_cell.angle_beta   90.00
_cell.angle_gamma   90.00
#
_symmetry.space_group_name_H-M   'P 1'
#
loop_
_entity.id
_entity.type
_entity.pdbx_description
1 polymer ?
#
loop_
_entity_poly.entity_id
_entity_poly.type
_entity_poly.pdbx_seq_one_letter_code
_entity_poly.pdbx_strand_id
1 'polypeptide(L)'
;FNTSNQVPKIDDQRGKFYQGLFQQTLPGFLSNFNHNNRKVIMLDADIYSATLYVLTSLAPFLKKDDIIFFDEFVVPTHEFKAFQDFVQSYYINLELIGAANNYYFVAFKVK
;
A
#
# COMPACT_ATOMS: atom_id res chain seq x y z
N PHE A 1 -2.23 5.71 -21.27
CA PHE A 1 -1.35 4.61 -21.71
C PHE A 1 -2.03 3.30 -21.33
N ASN A 2 -2.17 2.32 -22.23
CA ASN A 2 -2.70 0.98 -21.87
C ASN A 2 -1.72 -0.10 -22.35
N THR A 3 -1.59 -1.19 -21.60
CA THR A 3 -0.74 -2.34 -21.99
C THR A 3 -1.55 -3.46 -22.63
N SER A 4 -2.83 -3.23 -22.93
CA SER A 4 -3.77 -4.26 -23.41
C SER A 4 -3.76 -5.53 -22.54
N ASN A 5 -3.69 -5.36 -21.22
CA ASN A 5 -3.57 -6.44 -20.23
C ASN A 5 -2.33 -7.33 -20.40
N GLN A 6 -1.30 -6.88 -21.11
CA GLN A 6 -0.02 -7.58 -21.15
C GLN A 6 0.82 -7.17 -19.95
N VAL A 7 1.27 -8.17 -19.20
CA VAL A 7 2.24 -7.99 -18.12
C VAL A 7 3.59 -7.61 -18.75
N PRO A 8 4.27 -6.55 -18.28
CA PRO A 8 5.59 -6.19 -18.78
C PRO A 8 6.58 -7.35 -18.65
N LYS A 9 7.33 -7.61 -19.73
CA LYS A 9 8.43 -8.57 -19.70
C LYS A 9 9.62 -7.91 -19.01
N ILE A 10 10.13 -8.57 -17.98
CA ILE A 10 11.33 -8.16 -17.26
C ILE A 10 12.28 -9.35 -17.17
N ASP A 11 13.57 -9.10 -17.40
CA ASP A 11 14.63 -10.11 -17.30
C ASP A 11 15.26 -10.15 -15.89
N ASP A 12 14.72 -9.36 -14.96
CA ASP A 12 15.19 -9.27 -13.57
C ASP A 12 14.28 -10.05 -12.62
N GLN A 13 14.84 -11.06 -11.95
CA GLN A 13 14.11 -11.92 -11.02
C GLN A 13 13.72 -11.25 -9.69
N ARG A 14 14.27 -10.06 -9.39
CA ARG A 14 13.95 -9.28 -8.19
C ARG A 14 12.58 -8.60 -8.29
N GLY A 15 12.14 -8.29 -9.52
CA GLY A 15 10.82 -7.71 -9.80
C GLY A 15 9.81 -8.80 -10.16
N LYS A 16 8.56 -8.63 -9.73
CA LYS A 16 7.45 -9.50 -10.12
C LYS A 16 6.18 -8.67 -10.28
N PHE A 17 5.37 -9.05 -11.25
CA PHE A 17 4.05 -8.46 -11.47
C PHE A 17 2.98 -9.50 -11.11
N TYR A 18 1.92 -9.02 -10.45
CA TYR A 18 0.75 -9.82 -10.12
C TYR A 18 -0.46 -9.23 -10.83
N GLN A 19 -0.94 -9.92 -11.86
CA GLN A 19 -2.07 -9.46 -12.66
C GLN A 19 -3.39 -9.91 -12.04
N GLY A 20 -4.25 -8.96 -11.70
CA GLY A 20 -5.57 -9.21 -11.14
C GLY A 20 -5.95 -8.15 -10.11
N LEU A 21 -7.16 -8.25 -9.56
CA LEU A 21 -7.60 -7.39 -8.47
C LEU A 21 -6.81 -7.72 -7.19
N PHE A 22 -6.68 -6.76 -6.27
CA PHE A 22 -6.01 -6.99 -4.99
C PHE A 22 -6.59 -8.19 -4.23
N GLN A 23 -7.90 -8.39 -4.26
CA GLN A 23 -8.58 -9.53 -3.61
C GLN A 23 -8.16 -10.89 -4.18
N GLN A 24 -7.70 -10.92 -5.43
CA GLN A 24 -7.29 -12.14 -6.13
C GLN A 24 -5.80 -12.41 -5.93
N THR A 25 -4.97 -11.36 -5.87
CA THR A 25 -3.52 -11.49 -5.96
C THR A 25 -2.80 -11.27 -4.63
N LEU A 26 -3.26 -10.33 -3.82
CA LEU A 26 -2.58 -9.91 -2.60
C LEU A 26 -2.53 -11.03 -1.54
N PRO A 27 -3.59 -11.81 -1.27
CA PRO A 27 -3.52 -12.89 -0.27
C PRO A 27 -2.45 -13.93 -0.61
N GLY A 28 -2.36 -14.34 -1.88
CA GLY A 28 -1.36 -15.30 -2.35
C GLY A 28 0.06 -14.73 -2.33
N PHE A 29 0.22 -13.43 -2.59
CA PHE A 29 1.51 -12.77 -2.42
C PHE A 29 1.93 -12.75 -0.94
N LEU A 30 1.05 -12.27 -0.05
CA LEU A 30 1.37 -12.11 1.37
C LEU A 30 1.66 -13.43 2.07
N SER A 31 1.01 -14.53 1.68
CA SER A 31 1.28 -15.85 2.27
C SER A 31 2.67 -16.40 1.93
N ASN A 32 3.23 -16.02 0.78
CA ASN A 32 4.52 -16.50 0.29
C ASN A 32 5.66 -15.48 0.46
N PHE A 33 5.34 -14.24 0.81
CA PHE A 33 6.33 -13.17 0.95
C PHE A 33 7.12 -13.30 2.26
N ASN A 34 8.43 -13.05 2.19
CA ASN A 34 9.28 -13.00 3.38
C ASN A 34 9.14 -11.65 4.08
N HIS A 35 8.40 -11.62 5.19
CA HIS A 35 8.12 -10.41 5.97
C HIS A 35 9.23 -10.00 6.95
N ASN A 36 10.41 -10.62 6.91
CA ASN A 36 11.48 -10.36 7.89
C ASN A 36 12.21 -9.03 7.67
N ASN A 37 12.21 -8.53 6.44
CA ASN A 37 12.84 -7.27 6.11
C ASN A 37 11.90 -6.10 6.37
N ARG A 38 12.48 -4.90 6.57
CA ARG A 38 11.74 -3.64 6.54
C ARG A 38 11.09 -3.49 5.17
N LYS A 39 9.82 -3.11 5.18
CA LYS A 39 9.00 -2.94 3.98
C LYS A 39 8.88 -1.47 3.64
N VAL A 40 8.91 -1.19 2.35
CA VAL A 40 8.49 0.08 1.76
C VAL A 40 7.31 -0.25 0.86
N ILE A 41 6.14 0.29 1.20
CA ILE A 41 4.88 0.01 0.54
C ILE A 41 4.43 1.30 -0.12
N MET A 42 4.18 1.27 -1.43
CA MET A 42 3.64 2.40 -2.17
C MET A 42 2.20 2.08 -2.56
N LEU A 43 1.26 2.88 -2.07
CA LEU A 43 -0.16 2.79 -2.37
C LEU A 43 -0.54 3.84 -3.40
N ASP A 44 -0.97 3.33 -4.54
CA ASP A 44 -1.56 4.09 -5.65
C ASP A 44 -2.77 3.25 -6.08
N ALA A 45 -3.82 3.30 -5.25
CA ALA A 45 -5.00 2.44 -5.38
C ALA A 45 -6.26 3.21 -5.78
N ASP A 46 -6.14 4.54 -5.93
CA ASP A 46 -7.14 5.56 -6.31
C ASP A 46 -8.38 5.65 -5.41
N ILE A 47 -9.00 4.51 -5.07
CA ILE A 47 -10.32 4.42 -4.45
C ILE A 47 -10.26 3.85 -3.03
N TYR A 48 -11.18 4.33 -2.19
CA TYR A 48 -11.30 3.92 -0.79
C TYR A 48 -11.27 2.41 -0.55
N SER A 49 -12.09 1.65 -1.29
CA SER A 49 -12.25 0.20 -1.04
C SER A 49 -10.98 -0.59 -1.35
N ALA A 50 -10.24 -0.18 -2.38
CA ALA A 50 -8.96 -0.79 -2.75
C ALA A 50 -7.89 -0.46 -1.72
N THR A 51 -7.73 0.82 -1.36
CA THR A 51 -6.76 1.26 -0.34
C THR A 51 -7.02 0.58 1.01
N LEU A 52 -8.28 0.55 1.47
CA LEU A 52 -8.63 -0.10 2.72
C LEU A 52 -8.36 -1.60 2.68
N TYR A 53 -8.72 -2.28 1.60
CA TYR A 53 -8.45 -3.71 1.45
C TYR A 53 -6.95 -4.03 1.56
N VAL A 54 -6.10 -3.25 0.90
CA VAL A 54 -4.64 -3.45 0.96
C VAL A 54 -4.11 -3.18 2.37
N LEU A 55 -4.49 -2.06 3.00
CA LEU A 55 -4.06 -1.71 4.37
C LEU A 55 -4.45 -2.78 5.39
N THR A 56 -5.71 -3.21 5.38
CA THR A 56 -6.22 -4.25 6.29
C THR A 56 -5.57 -5.60 6.04
N SER A 57 -5.30 -5.97 4.79
CA SER A 57 -4.59 -7.21 4.45
C SER A 57 -3.13 -7.18 4.91
N LEU A 58 -2.49 -6.01 4.88
CA LEU A 58 -1.11 -5.80 5.33
C LEU A 58 -0.98 -5.72 6.85
N ALA A 59 -2.04 -5.34 7.57
CA ALA A 59 -2.01 -5.07 9.00
C ALA A 59 -1.27 -6.13 9.85
N PRO A 60 -1.49 -7.44 9.65
CA PRO A 60 -0.80 -8.48 10.43
C PRO A 60 0.71 -8.57 10.17
N PHE A 61 1.19 -7.97 9.08
CA PHE A 61 2.57 -8.08 8.61
C PHE A 61 3.38 -6.78 8.78
N LEU A 62 2.72 -5.68 9.15
CA LEU A 62 3.37 -4.41 9.42
C LEU A 62 4.20 -4.50 10.71
N LYS A 63 5.43 -4.00 10.61
CA LYS A 63 6.42 -3.99 11.68
C LYS A 63 6.91 -2.57 11.88
N LYS A 64 7.47 -2.32 13.07
CA LYS A 64 8.15 -1.08 13.40
C LYS A 64 9.14 -0.69 12.30
N ASP A 65 9.15 0.60 11.98
CA ASP A 65 9.93 1.25 10.93
C ASP A 65 9.58 0.88 9.47
N ASP A 66 8.54 0.09 9.23
CA ASP A 66 7.98 -0.02 7.87
C ASP A 66 7.45 1.33 7.40
N ILE A 67 7.54 1.58 6.11
CA ILE A 67 7.15 2.86 5.50
C ILE A 67 6.01 2.60 4.50
N ILE A 68 4.97 3.42 4.60
CA ILE A 68 3.80 3.40 3.72
C ILE A 68 3.70 4.76 3.03
N PHE A 69 3.74 4.76 1.70
CA PHE A 69 3.54 5.91 0.84
C PHE A 69 2.12 5.89 0.28
N PHE A 70 1.54 7.07 0.11
CA PHE A 70 0.25 7.30 -0.54
C PHE A 70 0.45 8.30 -1.68
N ASP A 71 0.01 7.94 -2.89
CA ASP A 71 0.16 8.79 -4.08
C ASP A 71 -0.91 9.90 -4.14
N GLU A 72 -2.11 9.65 -3.61
CA GLU A 72 -3.22 10.60 -3.60
C GLU A 72 -3.90 10.69 -2.22
N PHE A 73 -3.16 11.20 -1.23
CA PHE A 73 -3.62 11.18 0.16
C PHE A 73 -4.68 12.23 0.52
N VAL A 74 -4.75 13.37 -0.18
CA VAL A 74 -5.59 14.51 0.25
C VAL A 74 -7.07 14.30 -0.04
N VAL A 75 -7.44 13.34 -0.90
CA VAL A 75 -8.83 13.12 -1.28
C VAL A 75 -9.63 12.57 -0.09
N PRO A 76 -10.56 13.36 0.50
CA PRO A 76 -11.13 13.02 1.80
C PRO A 76 -11.97 11.75 1.80
N THR A 77 -12.53 11.38 0.65
CA THR A 77 -13.41 10.21 0.50
C THR A 77 -12.67 8.94 0.10
N HIS A 78 -11.38 9.02 -0.26
CA HIS A 78 -10.62 7.90 -0.83
C HIS A 78 -9.53 7.42 0.14
N GLU A 79 -8.26 7.62 -0.20
CA GLU A 79 -7.13 7.12 0.57
C GLU A 79 -7.10 7.70 1.99
N PHE A 80 -7.44 8.98 2.14
CA PHE A 80 -7.54 9.63 3.45
C PHE A 80 -8.54 8.89 4.36
N LYS A 81 -9.73 8.60 3.84
CA LYS A 81 -10.76 7.90 4.62
C LYS A 81 -10.33 6.48 4.96
N ALA A 82 -9.75 5.76 3.99
CA ALA A 82 -9.24 4.42 4.22
C ALA A 82 -8.14 4.40 5.29
N PHE A 83 -7.23 5.38 5.23
CA PHE A 83 -6.20 5.58 6.25
C PHE A 83 -6.80 5.85 7.64
N GLN A 84 -7.77 6.76 7.73
CA GLN A 84 -8.42 7.08 9.01
C GLN A 84 -9.11 5.85 9.62
N ASP A 85 -9.90 5.14 8.82
CA ASP A 85 -10.61 3.95 9.27
C ASP A 85 -9.63 2.83 9.65
N PHE A 86 -8.54 2.68 8.89
CA PHE A 86 -7.48 1.73 9.19
C PHE A 86 -6.79 2.04 10.54
N VAL A 87 -6.35 3.28 10.75
CA VAL A 87 -5.69 3.70 12.00
C VAL A 87 -6.62 3.53 13.20
N GLN A 88 -7.89 3.91 13.07
CA GLN A 88 -8.86 3.79 14.16
C GLN A 88 -9.25 2.34 14.47
N SER A 89 -9.36 1.48 13.45
CA SER A 89 -9.80 0.09 13.64
C SER A 89 -8.68 -0.84 14.09
N TYR A 90 -7.43 -0.60 13.64
CA TYR A 90 -6.29 -1.47 13.92
C TYR A 90 -5.37 -0.89 15.01
N TYR A 91 -5.65 0.32 15.50
CA TYR A 91 -4.87 1.01 16.52
C TYR A 91 -3.37 1.11 16.18
N ILE A 92 -3.05 1.18 14.87
CA ILE A 92 -1.68 1.29 14.40
C ILE A 92 -1.20 2.73 14.54
N ASN A 93 0.03 2.90 15.04
CA ASN A 93 0.62 4.22 15.22
C ASN A 93 1.51 4.56 14.01
N LEU A 94 1.09 5.57 13.26
CA LEU A 94 1.76 6.02 12.03
C LEU A 94 2.31 7.43 12.23
N GLU A 95 3.62 7.57 11.99
CA GLU A 95 4.34 8.84 12.02
C GLU A 95 4.43 9.43 10.64
N LEU A 96 3.94 10.65 10.42
CA LEU A 96 4.23 11.36 9.18
C LEU A 96 5.73 11.68 9.11
N ILE A 97 6.42 11.15 8.09
CA ILE A 97 7.87 11.36 7.89
C ILE A 97 8.19 12.17 6.63
N GLY A 98 7.21 12.39 5.77
CA GLY A 98 7.36 13.20 4.56
C GLY A 98 6.02 13.56 3.95
N ALA A 99 5.96 14.74 3.35
CA ALA A 99 4.81 15.22 2.60
C ALA A 99 5.29 16.12 1.46
N ALA A 100 4.63 16.06 0.31
CA ALA A 100 4.88 16.93 -0.84
C ALA A 100 3.56 17.36 -1.49
N ASN A 101 3.61 18.43 -2.30
CA ASN A 101 2.46 18.96 -3.04
C ASN A 101 1.21 19.17 -2.15
N ASN A 102 1.34 19.96 -1.08
CA ASN A 102 0.26 20.21 -0.12
C ASN A 102 -0.37 18.91 0.44
N TYR A 103 0.47 17.96 0.84
CA TYR A 103 0.10 16.63 1.37
C TYR A 103 -0.50 15.67 0.35
N TYR A 104 -0.51 16.01 -0.94
CA TYR A 104 -1.02 15.09 -1.96
C TYR A 104 -0.24 13.76 -1.93
N PHE A 105 1.09 13.85 -1.85
CA PHE A 105 1.97 12.72 -1.61
C PHE A 105 2.41 12.72 -0.15
N VAL A 106 2.25 11.60 0.55
CA VAL A 106 2.73 11.47 1.94
C VAL A 106 3.41 10.14 2.18
N ALA A 107 4.30 10.12 3.16
CA ALA A 107 4.95 8.93 3.67
C ALA A 107 4.76 8.85 5.18
N PHE A 108 4.28 7.70 5.64
CA PHE A 108 4.14 7.37 7.04
C PHE A 108 5.08 6.24 7.44
N LYS A 109 5.62 6.30 8.66
CA LYS A 109 6.41 5.24 9.27
C LYS A 109 5.64 4.60 10.41
N VAL A 110 5.63 3.27 10.47
CA VAL A 110 5.03 2.50 11.58
C VAL A 110 5.89 2.63 12.84
N LYS A 111 5.29 3.04 13.96
CA LYS A 111 6.00 3.17 15.26
C LYS A 111 6.04 1.88 16.06
#